data_AF-A0A7J2TKA4-F1
#
_entry.id   AF-A0A7J2TKA4-F1
#
_cell.length_a   1.000
_cell.length_b   1.000
_cell.length_c   1.000
_cell.angle_alpha   90.00
_cell.angle_beta   90.00
_cell.angle_gamma   90.00
#
_symmetry.space_group_name_H-M   'P 1'
#
loop_
_entity.id
_entity.type
_entity.pdbx_description
1 polymer ?
#
loop_
_entity_poly.entity_id
_entity_poly.type
_entity_poly.pdbx_seq_one_letter_code
_entity_poly.pdbx_strand_id
1 'polypeptide(L)'
;MAKVDWSSLWKKEDWWAFWLGMLLFILCLATAYGADIMGWVVKASTWVDAGKAMGPTSKAYAYLGPLGSFIVTWLVLLILTTIGAAAMGWKVSRFVAAFTVIFILTWICWVVGHNAYIAATDPQKAGVPWSLRMTGEAGYIFALILGLIIGNFFKKFANWLKEAAKPE
;
A
#
# COMPACT_ATOMS: atom_id res chain seq x y z
N MET A 1 -42.11 17.15 5.30
CA MET A 1 -41.08 16.11 5.47
C MET A 1 -39.73 16.68 5.06
N ALA A 2 -38.79 16.81 5.98
CA ALA A 2 -37.43 17.20 5.64
C ALA A 2 -36.84 16.14 4.69
N LYS A 3 -36.36 16.55 3.51
CA LYS A 3 -35.58 15.66 2.64
C LYS A 3 -34.31 15.30 3.41
N VAL A 4 -34.15 14.01 3.72
CA VAL A 4 -32.90 13.51 4.31
C VAL A 4 -31.77 13.74 3.30
N ASP A 5 -30.75 14.49 3.70
CA ASP A 5 -29.59 14.79 2.87
C ASP A 5 -28.57 13.65 2.95
N TRP A 6 -28.69 12.72 2.00
CA TRP A 6 -27.79 11.59 1.84
C TRP A 6 -26.43 11.97 1.22
N SER A 7 -26.25 13.22 0.79
CA SER A 7 -25.01 13.64 0.12
C SER A 7 -23.79 13.60 1.02
N SER A 8 -24.00 13.61 2.34
CA SER A 8 -22.95 13.42 3.34
C SER A 8 -22.29 12.04 3.27
N LEU A 9 -23.00 11.00 2.79
CA LEU A 9 -22.50 9.62 2.72
C LEU A 9 -21.43 9.38 1.64
N TRP A 10 -21.25 10.31 0.71
CA TRP A 10 -20.29 10.16 -0.39
C TRP A 10 -19.44 11.39 -0.67
N LYS A 11 -19.75 12.55 -0.07
CA LYS A 11 -18.93 13.77 -0.17
C LYS A 11 -17.90 13.92 0.94
N LYS A 12 -18.02 13.14 2.02
CA LYS A 12 -17.11 13.18 3.17
C LYS A 12 -16.09 12.06 3.08
N GLU A 13 -14.87 12.37 3.51
CA GLU A 13 -13.76 11.42 3.56
C GLU A 13 -14.04 10.26 4.53
N ASP A 14 -14.63 10.54 5.69
CA ASP A 14 -14.99 9.53 6.71
C ASP A 14 -15.80 8.36 6.14
N TRP A 15 -16.77 8.69 5.28
CA TRP A 15 -17.61 7.66 4.66
C TRP A 15 -16.87 6.89 3.57
N TRP A 16 -15.98 7.53 2.82
CA TRP A 16 -15.12 6.81 1.87
C TRP A 16 -14.15 5.87 2.57
N ALA A 17 -13.56 6.29 3.69
CA ALA A 17 -12.75 5.41 4.53
C ALA A 17 -13.56 4.20 5.02
N PHE A 18 -14.80 4.42 5.46
CA PHE A 18 -15.72 3.36 5.86
C PHE A 18 -16.07 2.40 4.70
N TRP A 19 -16.48 2.92 3.54
CA TRP A 19 -16.87 2.10 2.39
C TRP A 19 -15.70 1.28 1.83
N LEU A 20 -14.51 1.90 1.68
CA LEU A 20 -13.32 1.21 1.23
C LEU A 20 -12.86 0.17 2.25
N GLY A 21 -12.89 0.50 3.55
CA GLY A 21 -12.58 -0.45 4.62
C GLY A 21 -13.53 -1.65 4.63
N MET A 22 -14.84 -1.42 4.50
CA MET A 22 -15.84 -2.48 4.43
C MET A 22 -15.66 -3.36 3.19
N LEU A 23 -15.39 -2.76 2.03
CA LEU A 23 -15.09 -3.50 0.81
C LEU A 23 -13.89 -4.44 1.01
N LEU A 24 -12.77 -3.91 1.51
CA LEU A 24 -11.57 -4.70 1.75
C LEU A 24 -11.82 -5.81 2.79
N PHE A 25 -12.57 -5.52 3.84
CA PHE A 25 -12.94 -6.52 4.84
C PHE A 25 -13.73 -7.68 4.23
N ILE A 26 -14.74 -7.40 3.40
CA ILE A 26 -15.54 -8.43 2.73
C ILE A 26 -14.68 -9.26 1.76
N LEU A 27 -13.76 -8.62 1.02
CA LEU A 27 -12.83 -9.32 0.13
C LEU A 27 -11.87 -10.25 0.89
N CYS A 28 -11.34 -9.79 2.02
CA CYS A 28 -10.53 -10.60 2.93
C CYS A 28 -11.34 -11.76 3.52
N LEU A 29 -12.60 -11.53 3.91
CA LEU A 29 -13.48 -12.56 4.45
C LEU A 29 -13.76 -13.64 3.39
N ALA A 30 -14.10 -13.24 2.16
CA ALA A 30 -14.30 -14.18 1.06
C ALA A 30 -13.04 -15.03 0.78
N THR A 31 -11.86 -14.42 0.89
CA THR A 31 -10.57 -15.14 0.82
C THR A 31 -10.40 -16.14 1.96
N ALA A 32 -10.80 -15.80 3.18
CA ALA A 32 -10.76 -16.71 4.33
C ALA A 32 -11.72 -17.91 4.17
N TYR A 33 -12.84 -17.74 3.45
CA TYR A 33 -13.76 -18.83 3.09
C TYR A 33 -13.34 -19.62 1.84
N GLY A 34 -12.13 -19.38 1.31
CA GLY A 34 -11.53 -20.16 0.23
C GLY A 34 -11.73 -19.61 -1.19
N ALA A 35 -12.37 -18.45 -1.35
CA ALA A 35 -12.45 -17.78 -2.64
C ALA A 35 -11.19 -16.93 -2.87
N ASP A 36 -10.28 -17.36 -3.76
CA ASP A 36 -9.00 -16.69 -4.02
C ASP A 36 -9.14 -15.40 -4.86
N ILE A 37 -9.85 -14.41 -4.30
CA ILE A 37 -10.19 -13.14 -4.93
C ILE A 37 -9.06 -12.12 -4.77
N MET A 38 -8.23 -12.25 -3.72
CA MET A 38 -7.11 -11.33 -3.41
C MET A 38 -5.74 -11.93 -3.74
N GLY A 39 -5.68 -13.08 -4.41
CA GLY A 39 -4.43 -13.77 -4.72
C GLY A 39 -3.46 -13.00 -5.62
N TRP A 40 -3.97 -12.04 -6.42
CA TRP A 40 -3.18 -11.15 -7.28
C TRP A 40 -2.42 -10.07 -6.50
N VAL A 41 -2.80 -9.81 -5.24
CA VAL A 41 -2.17 -8.78 -4.38
C VAL A 41 -0.69 -9.10 -4.23
N VAL A 42 0.15 -8.11 -4.47
CA VAL A 42 1.60 -8.27 -4.26
C VAL A 42 1.93 -8.36 -2.78
N LYS A 43 2.79 -9.31 -2.45
CA LYS A 43 3.30 -9.58 -1.11
C LYS A 43 4.82 -9.46 -1.11
N ALA A 44 5.37 -8.75 -0.12
CA ALA A 44 6.79 -8.79 0.17
C ALA A 44 7.13 -10.03 1.00
N SER A 45 8.27 -10.66 0.70
CA SER A 45 8.79 -11.81 1.45
C SER A 45 10.20 -11.50 1.94
N THR A 46 10.59 -12.06 3.08
CA THR A 46 11.95 -11.88 3.59
C THR A 46 12.96 -12.38 2.56
N TRP A 47 13.92 -11.54 2.17
CA TRP A 47 14.79 -11.83 1.03
C TRP A 47 16.27 -11.56 1.31
N VAL A 48 17.12 -12.43 0.75
CA VAL A 48 18.58 -12.22 0.59
C VAL A 48 18.89 -11.84 -0.86
N ASP A 49 18.23 -12.53 -1.79
CA ASP A 49 18.21 -12.23 -3.22
C ASP A 49 17.02 -11.33 -3.57
N ALA A 50 17.29 -10.16 -4.12
CA ALA A 50 16.28 -9.17 -4.48
C ALA A 50 15.23 -9.71 -5.48
N GLY A 51 15.59 -10.71 -6.29
CA GLY A 51 14.66 -11.37 -7.21
C GLY A 51 13.50 -12.09 -6.51
N LYS A 52 13.61 -12.36 -5.20
CA LYS A 52 12.59 -13.04 -4.38
C LYS A 52 11.93 -12.09 -3.37
N ALA A 53 12.19 -10.79 -3.48
CA ALA A 53 11.68 -9.81 -2.52
C ALA A 53 10.15 -9.66 -2.53
N MET A 54 9.52 -9.92 -3.68
CA MET A 54 8.10 -9.69 -3.89
C MET A 54 7.50 -10.72 -4.86
N GLY A 55 6.20 -10.99 -4.71
CA GLY A 55 5.47 -11.92 -5.56
C GLY A 55 3.96 -11.89 -5.29
N PRO A 56 3.14 -12.58 -6.11
CA PRO A 56 1.72 -12.75 -5.84
C PRO A 56 1.48 -13.45 -4.49
N THR A 57 0.40 -13.07 -3.82
CA THR A 57 -0.01 -13.68 -2.55
C THR A 57 -0.43 -15.15 -2.72
N SER A 58 -1.04 -15.50 -3.85
CA SER A 58 -1.47 -16.87 -4.17
C SER A 58 -0.73 -17.46 -5.36
N LYS A 59 -0.53 -18.78 -5.31
CA LYS A 59 0.05 -19.57 -6.41
C LYS A 59 -0.84 -19.59 -7.66
N ALA A 60 -2.16 -19.41 -7.52
CA ALA A 60 -3.08 -19.35 -8.66
C ALA A 60 -2.75 -18.18 -9.60
N TYR A 61 -2.14 -17.13 -9.08
CA TYR A 61 -1.75 -15.92 -9.81
C TYR A 61 -0.25 -15.85 -10.12
N ALA A 62 0.47 -16.98 -10.03
CA ALA A 62 1.91 -17.03 -10.30
C ALA A 62 2.29 -16.50 -11.70
N TYR A 63 1.38 -16.62 -12.68
CA TYR A 63 1.58 -16.12 -14.05
C TYR A 63 1.73 -14.60 -14.14
N LEU A 64 1.23 -13.83 -13.15
CA LEU A 64 1.43 -12.39 -13.09
C LEU A 64 2.89 -12.03 -12.75
N GLY A 65 3.58 -12.92 -12.03
CA GLY A 65 4.91 -12.66 -11.49
C GLY A 65 4.97 -11.47 -10.52
N PRO A 66 6.18 -11.11 -10.07
CA PRO A 66 6.37 -10.03 -9.10
C PRO A 66 5.88 -8.66 -9.60
N LEU A 67 6.27 -8.29 -10.81
CA LEU A 67 5.91 -6.99 -11.41
C LEU A 67 4.44 -6.93 -11.81
N GLY A 68 3.86 -8.01 -12.34
CA GLY A 68 2.45 -8.01 -12.71
C GLY A 68 1.55 -7.85 -11.49
N SER A 69 1.82 -8.59 -10.40
CA SER A 69 1.08 -8.40 -9.14
C SER A 69 1.24 -6.99 -8.56
N PHE A 70 2.43 -6.40 -8.67
CA PHE A 70 2.67 -5.03 -8.24
C PHE A 70 1.84 -4.02 -9.03
N ILE A 71 1.84 -4.13 -10.36
CA ILE A 71 1.08 -3.26 -11.25
C ILE A 71 -0.43 -3.43 -11.03
N VAL A 72 -0.92 -4.67 -10.93
CA VAL A 72 -2.34 -4.94 -10.66
C VAL A 72 -2.76 -4.35 -9.31
N THR A 73 -1.92 -4.52 -8.28
CA THR A 73 -2.20 -3.95 -6.95
C THR A 73 -2.22 -2.44 -6.97
N TRP A 74 -1.23 -1.82 -7.60
CA TRP A 74 -1.21 -0.38 -7.80
C TRP A 74 -2.47 0.10 -8.53
N LEU A 75 -2.85 -0.57 -9.62
CA LEU A 75 -3.97 -0.18 -10.47
C LEU A 75 -5.31 -0.30 -9.74
N VAL A 76 -5.54 -1.40 -9.02
CA VAL A 76 -6.78 -1.58 -8.24
C VAL A 76 -6.89 -0.53 -7.14
N LEU A 77 -5.82 -0.31 -6.36
CA LEU A 77 -5.84 0.69 -5.30
C LEU A 77 -5.96 2.11 -5.85
N LEU A 78 -5.30 2.41 -6.96
CA LEU A 78 -5.42 3.69 -7.65
C LEU A 78 -6.86 3.94 -8.09
N ILE A 79 -7.52 2.96 -8.72
CA ILE A 79 -8.92 3.10 -9.15
C ILE A 79 -9.83 3.33 -7.95
N LEU A 80 -9.74 2.49 -6.93
CA LEU A 80 -10.61 2.57 -5.75
C LEU A 80 -10.48 3.92 -5.03
N THR A 81 -9.25 4.36 -4.79
CA THR A 81 -8.98 5.64 -4.12
C THR A 81 -9.30 6.85 -5.00
N THR A 82 -9.11 6.74 -6.32
CA THR A 82 -9.47 7.80 -7.27
C THR A 82 -10.98 8.00 -7.37
N ILE A 83 -11.79 6.93 -7.28
CA ILE A 83 -13.25 7.07 -7.21
C ILE A 83 -13.64 7.91 -5.99
N GLY A 84 -13.02 7.65 -4.83
CA GLY A 84 -13.21 8.46 -3.63
C GLY A 84 -12.78 9.91 -3.82
N ALA A 85 -11.58 10.13 -4.35
CA ALA A 85 -11.07 11.47 -4.63
C ALA A 85 -11.98 12.26 -5.60
N ALA A 86 -12.50 11.61 -6.64
CA ALA A 86 -13.42 12.21 -7.60
C ALA A 86 -14.76 12.57 -6.94
N ALA A 87 -15.33 11.68 -6.12
CA ALA A 87 -16.58 11.93 -5.41
C ALA A 87 -16.48 13.09 -4.39
N MET A 88 -15.29 13.33 -3.84
CA MET A 88 -14.98 14.46 -2.95
C MET A 88 -14.61 15.75 -3.71
N GLY A 89 -14.61 15.74 -5.06
CA GLY A 89 -14.30 16.91 -5.88
C GLY A 89 -12.82 17.29 -5.92
N TRP A 90 -11.91 16.35 -5.67
CA TRP A 90 -10.47 16.60 -5.74
C TRP A 90 -9.97 16.65 -7.19
N LYS A 91 -8.77 17.23 -7.39
CA LYS A 91 -8.11 17.24 -8.70
C LYS A 91 -7.53 15.86 -9.01
N VAL A 92 -8.32 15.03 -9.70
CA VAL A 92 -8.00 13.63 -10.03
C VAL A 92 -6.59 13.45 -10.64
N SER A 93 -6.20 14.27 -11.61
CA SER A 93 -4.89 14.13 -12.27
C SER A 93 -3.71 14.33 -11.30
N ARG A 94 -3.83 15.26 -10.37
CA ARG A 94 -2.78 15.51 -9.36
C ARG A 94 -2.81 14.47 -8.25
N PHE A 95 -4.01 14.00 -7.86
CA PHE A 95 -4.17 12.88 -6.94
C PHE A 95 -3.50 11.61 -7.48
N VAL A 96 -3.80 11.21 -8.72
CA VAL A 96 -3.24 10.00 -9.37
C VAL A 96 -1.71 10.06 -9.40
N ALA A 97 -1.14 11.21 -9.76
CA ALA A 97 0.30 11.39 -9.82
C ALA A 97 0.94 11.29 -8.42
N ALA A 98 0.37 11.99 -7.42
CA ALA A 98 0.89 11.95 -6.05
C ALA A 98 0.72 10.56 -5.40
N PHE A 99 -0.42 9.90 -5.60
CA PHE A 99 -0.68 8.54 -5.13
C PHE A 99 0.35 7.55 -5.69
N THR A 100 0.60 7.61 -7.00
CA THR A 100 1.58 6.71 -7.64
C THR A 100 2.97 6.87 -7.04
N VAL A 101 3.39 8.10 -6.79
CA VAL A 101 4.69 8.38 -6.15
C VAL A 101 4.72 7.85 -4.72
N ILE A 102 3.69 8.12 -3.90
CA ILE A 102 3.59 7.59 -2.53
C ILE A 102 3.62 6.07 -2.54
N PHE A 103 2.84 5.42 -3.40
CA PHE A 103 2.78 3.97 -3.51
C PHE A 103 4.16 3.37 -3.80
N ILE A 104 4.89 3.91 -4.77
CA ILE A 104 6.24 3.45 -5.12
C ILE A 104 7.20 3.64 -3.94
N LEU A 105 7.21 4.82 -3.31
CA LEU A 105 8.09 5.09 -2.16
C LEU A 105 7.78 4.16 -0.98
N THR A 106 6.51 3.96 -0.66
CA THR A 106 6.06 3.04 0.38
C THR A 106 6.53 1.62 0.09
N TRP A 107 6.40 1.15 -1.15
CA TRP A 107 6.86 -0.18 -1.53
C TRP A 107 8.37 -0.34 -1.50
N ILE A 108 9.14 0.69 -1.85
CA ILE A 108 10.60 0.68 -1.67
C ILE A 108 10.94 0.50 -0.19
N CYS A 109 10.34 1.29 0.70
CA CYS A 109 10.54 1.15 2.14
C CYS A 109 10.11 -0.23 2.66
N TRP A 110 8.99 -0.74 2.17
CA TRP A 110 8.47 -2.06 2.55
C TRP A 110 9.42 -3.19 2.14
N VAL A 111 9.91 -3.18 0.90
CA VAL A 111 10.87 -4.15 0.39
C VAL A 111 12.20 -4.06 1.13
N VAL A 112 12.71 -2.86 1.40
CA VAL A 112 13.93 -2.66 2.20
C VAL A 112 13.74 -3.23 3.60
N GLY A 113 12.60 -2.97 4.24
CA GLY A 113 12.25 -3.53 5.54
C GLY A 113 12.27 -5.07 5.56
N HIS A 114 11.90 -5.71 4.45
CA HIS A 114 11.90 -7.17 4.29
C HIS A 114 13.27 -7.77 3.93
N ASN A 115 14.34 -6.98 3.86
CA ASN A 115 15.67 -7.56 3.67
C ASN A 115 16.01 -8.48 4.85
N ALA A 116 16.64 -9.62 4.58
CA ALA A 116 16.95 -10.63 5.60
C ALA A 116 17.81 -10.10 6.76
N TYR A 117 18.73 -9.17 6.50
CA TYR A 117 19.54 -8.55 7.56
C TYR A 117 18.72 -7.65 8.51
N ILE A 118 17.49 -7.31 8.14
CA ILE A 118 16.59 -6.46 8.92
C ILE A 118 15.46 -7.33 9.50
N ALA A 119 14.75 -8.05 8.63
CA ALA A 119 13.53 -8.76 8.97
C ALA A 119 13.73 -10.15 9.54
N ALA A 120 14.83 -10.85 9.27
CA ALA A 120 14.97 -12.25 9.67
C ALA A 120 15.06 -12.36 11.21
N THR A 121 14.08 -12.98 11.84
CA THR A 121 14.11 -13.27 13.28
C THR A 121 15.15 -14.33 13.62
N ASP A 122 15.36 -15.27 12.69
CA ASP A 122 16.37 -16.32 12.75
C ASP A 122 17.32 -16.17 11.55
N PRO A 123 18.47 -15.48 11.72
CA PRO A 123 19.40 -15.21 10.64
C PRO A 123 20.02 -16.48 10.04
N GLN A 124 20.20 -17.53 10.85
CA GLN A 124 20.76 -18.81 10.41
C GLN A 124 19.82 -19.51 9.43
N LYS A 125 18.51 -19.52 9.72
CA LYS A 125 17.49 -20.05 8.79
C LYS A 125 17.36 -19.23 7.51
N ALA A 126 17.63 -17.93 7.58
CA ALA A 126 17.63 -17.04 6.43
C ALA A 126 18.93 -17.09 5.61
N GLY A 127 19.97 -17.81 6.07
CA GLY A 127 21.25 -17.93 5.39
C GLY A 127 22.13 -16.67 5.49
N VAL A 128 21.92 -15.83 6.51
CA VAL A 128 22.71 -14.62 6.78
C VAL A 128 23.44 -14.72 8.13
N PRO A 129 24.63 -14.11 8.27
CA PRO A 129 25.41 -14.22 9.51
C PRO A 129 24.79 -13.47 10.70
N TRP A 130 23.98 -12.43 10.43
CA TRP A 130 23.35 -11.60 11.46
C TRP A 130 22.05 -10.99 10.92
N SER A 131 21.19 -10.53 11.83
CA SER A 131 19.99 -9.75 11.50
C SER A 131 19.59 -8.87 12.68
N LEU A 132 18.96 -7.73 12.40
CA LEU A 132 18.34 -6.85 13.40
C LEU A 132 17.09 -7.45 14.05
N ARG A 133 16.54 -8.53 13.46
CA ARG A 133 15.36 -9.27 13.97
C ARG A 133 14.12 -8.39 14.16
N MET A 134 13.95 -7.38 13.29
CA MET A 134 12.88 -6.40 13.39
C MET A 134 11.60 -6.79 12.64
N THR A 135 11.57 -7.98 12.03
CA THR A 135 10.52 -8.43 11.10
C THR A 135 10.35 -7.50 9.88
N GLY A 136 9.44 -7.84 8.96
CA GLY A 136 9.16 -7.01 7.79
C GLY A 136 8.59 -5.62 8.13
N GLU A 137 8.06 -5.46 9.35
CA GLU A 137 7.45 -4.22 9.86
C GLU A 137 8.45 -3.06 9.99
N ALA A 138 9.77 -3.35 9.96
CA ALA A 138 10.81 -2.33 9.86
C ALA A 138 10.60 -1.37 8.66
N GLY A 139 9.87 -1.82 7.63
CA GLY A 139 9.46 -0.97 6.50
C GLY A 139 8.74 0.31 6.92
N TYR A 140 7.93 0.29 7.99
CA TYR A 140 7.26 1.50 8.49
C TYR A 140 8.23 2.50 9.10
N ILE A 141 9.29 2.02 9.74
CA ILE A 141 10.34 2.89 10.30
C ILE A 141 11.08 3.60 9.15
N PHE A 142 11.43 2.88 8.08
CA PHE A 142 12.02 3.49 6.89
C PHE A 142 11.08 4.48 6.21
N ALA A 143 9.78 4.17 6.13
CA ALA A 143 8.78 5.09 5.58
C ALA A 143 8.69 6.38 6.41
N LEU A 144 8.75 6.29 7.74
CA LEU A 144 8.73 7.45 8.63
C LEU A 144 10.00 8.31 8.46
N ILE A 145 11.18 7.69 8.43
CA ILE A 145 12.45 8.39 8.18
C ILE A 145 12.41 9.09 6.82
N LEU A 146 11.97 8.40 5.78
CA LEU A 146 11.83 8.95 4.43
C LEU A 146 10.86 10.14 4.42
N GLY A 147 9.71 10.00 5.09
CA GLY A 147 8.72 11.07 5.24
C GLY A 147 9.29 12.30 5.94
N LEU A 148 10.07 12.12 7.01
CA LEU A 148 10.76 13.22 7.71
C LEU A 148 11.79 13.91 6.80
N ILE A 149 12.58 13.15 6.04
CA ILE A 149 13.55 13.71 5.08
C ILE A 149 12.82 14.55 4.02
N ILE A 150 11.77 14.01 3.41
CA ILE A 150 10.97 14.70 2.40
C ILE A 150 10.33 15.96 2.98
N GLY A 151 9.73 15.86 4.17
CA GLY A 151 9.05 16.98 4.84
C GLY A 151 9.97 18.13 5.21
N ASN A 152 11.22 17.84 5.64
CA ASN A 152 12.16 18.85 6.10
C ASN A 152 13.00 19.45 4.98
N PHE A 153 13.50 18.63 4.05
CA PHE A 153 14.46 19.06 3.03
C PHE A 153 13.81 19.33 1.66
N PHE A 154 12.70 18.65 1.33
CA PHE A 154 12.07 18.72 0.01
C PHE A 154 10.67 19.35 0.08
N LYS A 155 10.54 20.52 0.71
CA LYS A 155 9.26 21.19 1.02
C LYS A 155 8.31 21.35 -0.18
N LYS A 156 8.82 21.67 -1.37
CA LYS A 156 7.99 21.78 -2.60
C LYS A 156 7.41 20.43 -3.00
N PHE A 157 8.21 19.37 -2.94
CA PHE A 157 7.77 18.01 -3.23
C PHE A 157 6.79 17.50 -2.17
N ALA A 158 7.07 17.75 -0.88
CA ALA A 158 6.15 17.44 0.21
C ALA A 158 4.78 18.15 0.04
N ASN A 159 4.78 19.43 -0.32
CA ASN A 159 3.54 20.17 -0.61
C ASN A 159 2.79 19.65 -1.83
N TRP A 160 3.49 19.09 -2.82
CA TRP A 160 2.86 18.44 -3.95
C TRP A 160 2.17 17.13 -3.56
N LEU A 161 2.85 16.31 -2.74
CA LEU A 161 2.33 15.03 -2.23
C LEU A 161 1.12 15.19 -1.31
N LYS A 162 0.99 16.32 -0.61
CA LYS A 162 -0.15 16.62 0.29
C LYS A 162 -1.52 16.42 -0.35
N GLU A 163 -1.66 16.52 -1.67
CA GLU A 163 -2.97 16.29 -2.31
C GLU A 163 -3.43 14.84 -2.29
N ALA A 164 -2.50 13.87 -2.25
CA ALA A 164 -2.82 12.45 -2.05
C ALA A 164 -2.54 11.98 -0.62
N ALA A 165 -1.79 12.76 0.17
CA ALA A 165 -1.46 12.48 1.56
C ALA A 165 -2.21 13.40 2.54
N LYS A 166 -3.42 13.87 2.19
CA LYS A 166 -4.22 14.68 3.11
C LYS A 166 -4.52 13.83 4.35
N PRO A 167 -4.03 14.22 5.53
CA PRO A 167 -4.43 13.59 6.77
C PRO A 167 -5.53 14.47 7.34
N GLU A 168 -6.79 14.12 7.11
CA GLU A 168 -7.97 14.80 7.68
C GLU A 168 -8.01 16.33 7.40
#